data_AF-A0A2A5S5D6-F1
#
_entry.id   AF-A0A2A5S5D6-F1
#
_cell.length_a   1.000
_cell.length_b   1.000
_cell.length_c   1.000
_cell.angle_alpha   90.00
_cell.angle_beta   90.00
_cell.angle_gamma   90.00
#
_symmetry.space_group_name_H-M   'P 1'
#
loop_
_entity.id
_entity.type
_entity.pdbx_description
1 polymer ?
#
loop_
_entity_poly.entity_id
_entity_poly.type
_entity_poly.pdbx_seq_one_letter_code
_entity_poly.pdbx_strand_id
1 'polypeptide(L)'
;MQITLEELFYDDEFKDIIKEKWIVQLQKLGKLQSNTKNGIITELLKQYQSVEYVKGNRSNKAHFQIGSKRSQEISQADMIEKVTTKLTLIT
;
A
#
# COMPACT_ATOMS: atom_id res chain seq x y z
N MET A 1 7.37 -0.47 8.89
CA MET A 1 7.24 -1.93 8.75
C MET A 1 8.20 -2.42 7.68
N GLN A 2 8.89 -3.54 7.90
CA GLN A 2 9.72 -4.19 6.88
C GLN A 2 8.98 -5.41 6.37
N ILE A 3 8.84 -5.52 5.04
CA ILE A 3 8.15 -6.63 4.40
C ILE A 3 9.07 -7.27 3.38
N THR A 4 9.41 -8.53 3.61
CA THR A 4 10.18 -9.33 2.67
C THR A 4 9.38 -9.62 1.40
N LEU A 5 10.04 -10.08 0.34
CA LEU A 5 9.33 -10.51 -0.87
C LEU A 5 8.36 -11.66 -0.56
N GLU A 6 8.73 -12.57 0.33
CA GLU A 6 7.91 -13.71 0.71
C GLU A 6 6.59 -13.22 1.35
N GLU A 7 6.66 -12.37 2.37
CA GLU A 7 5.48 -11.79 3.00
C GLU A 7 4.64 -10.99 2.01
N LEU A 8 5.26 -10.18 1.16
CA LEU A 8 4.54 -9.36 0.18
C LEU A 8 3.70 -10.19 -0.80
N PHE A 9 4.19 -11.36 -1.23
CA PHE A 9 3.53 -12.18 -2.25
C PHE A 9 2.59 -13.25 -1.69
N TYR A 10 2.75 -13.63 -0.42
CA TYR A 10 1.99 -14.74 0.18
C TYR A 10 1.07 -14.33 1.34
N ASP A 11 1.22 -13.12 1.88
CA ASP A 11 0.32 -12.63 2.92
C ASP A 11 -0.98 -12.09 2.31
N ASP A 12 -2.10 -12.47 2.92
CA ASP A 12 -3.44 -12.07 2.50
C ASP A 12 -3.63 -10.55 2.54
N GLU A 13 -2.89 -9.82 3.40
CA GLU A 13 -2.92 -8.35 3.46
C GLU A 13 -2.59 -7.68 2.11
N PHE A 14 -1.71 -8.29 1.30
CA PHE A 14 -1.23 -7.70 0.05
C PHE A 14 -1.87 -8.33 -1.19
N LYS A 15 -2.73 -9.33 -1.02
CA LYS A 15 -3.34 -10.09 -2.12
C LYS A 15 -4.08 -9.21 -3.13
N ASP A 16 -4.77 -8.18 -2.66
CA ASP A 16 -5.52 -7.24 -3.52
C ASP A 16 -4.64 -6.14 -4.12
N ILE A 17 -3.43 -5.94 -3.61
CA ILE A 17 -2.47 -4.94 -4.07
C ILE A 17 -1.56 -5.53 -5.14
N ILE A 18 -1.17 -6.79 -4.94
CA ILE A 18 -0.16 -7.47 -5.74
C ILE A 18 -0.78 -8.16 -6.93
N LYS A 19 -0.32 -7.76 -8.12
CA LYS A 19 -0.83 -8.28 -9.38
C LYS A 19 -0.14 -9.60 -9.73
N GLU A 20 -0.91 -10.57 -10.19
CA GLU A 20 -0.43 -11.92 -10.60
C GLU A 20 0.76 -11.86 -11.57
N LYS A 21 0.76 -10.92 -12.51
CA LYS A 21 1.86 -10.72 -13.46
C LYS A 21 3.23 -10.51 -12.79
N TRP A 22 3.27 -9.95 -11.59
CA TRP A 22 4.52 -9.72 -10.83
C TRP A 22 5.00 -11.00 -10.15
N ILE A 23 4.07 -11.83 -9.66
CA ILE A 23 4.36 -13.17 -9.12
C ILE A 23 4.96 -14.04 -10.22
N VAL A 24 4.30 -14.10 -11.37
CA VAL A 24 4.77 -14.88 -12.53
C VAL A 24 6.15 -14.43 -12.99
N GLN A 25 6.41 -13.11 -12.99
CA GLN A 25 7.74 -12.61 -13.33
C GLN A 25 8.79 -13.06 -12.31
N LEU A 26 8.50 -12.96 -11.01
CA LEU A 26 9.44 -13.38 -9.97
C LEU A 26 9.74 -14.86 -10.07
N GLN A 27 8.73 -15.70 -10.29
CA GLN A 27 8.90 -17.15 -10.48
C GLN A 27 9.75 -17.48 -11.71
N LYS A 28 9.55 -16.75 -12.82
CA LYS A 28 10.30 -16.99 -14.07
C LYS A 28 11.75 -16.49 -14.01
N LEU A 29 12.01 -15.34 -13.39
CA LEU A 29 13.31 -14.68 -13.43
C LEU A 29 14.12 -14.83 -12.14
N GLY A 30 13.51 -15.29 -11.05
CA GLY A 30 14.09 -15.32 -9.71
C GLY A 30 14.35 -13.93 -9.11
N LYS A 31 13.94 -12.84 -9.79
CA LYS A 31 14.15 -11.46 -9.35
C LYS A 31 13.10 -10.51 -9.92
N LEU A 32 12.84 -9.41 -9.19
CA LEU A 32 12.00 -8.32 -9.67
C LEU A 32 12.81 -7.37 -10.57
N GLN A 33 12.26 -7.05 -11.74
CA GLN A 33 12.78 -5.99 -12.61
C GLN A 33 12.52 -4.60 -12.01
N SER A 34 13.30 -3.60 -12.41
CA SER A 34 13.15 -2.22 -11.90
C SER A 34 11.75 -1.65 -12.15
N ASN A 35 11.19 -1.86 -13.34
CA ASN A 35 9.82 -1.40 -13.66
C ASN A 35 8.76 -2.07 -12.79
N THR A 36 8.97 -3.35 -12.44
CA THR A 36 8.07 -4.10 -11.56
C THR A 36 8.15 -3.59 -10.12
N LYS A 37 9.36 -3.32 -9.61
CA LYS A 37 9.54 -2.70 -8.28
C LYS A 37 8.83 -1.36 -8.19
N ASN A 38 8.99 -0.52 -9.21
CA ASN A 38 8.31 0.78 -9.27
C ASN A 38 6.79 0.62 -9.31
N GLY A 39 6.28 -0.36 -10.06
CA GLY A 39 4.85 -0.69 -10.08
C GLY A 39 4.31 -1.09 -8.71
N ILE A 40 5.03 -1.95 -7.99
CA ILE A 40 4.69 -2.39 -6.62
C ILE A 40 4.69 -1.19 -5.66
N ILE A 41 5.74 -0.36 -5.71
CA ILE A 41 5.85 0.85 -4.89
C ILE A 41 4.65 1.77 -5.11
N THR A 42 4.26 1.99 -6.37
CA THR A 42 3.12 2.85 -6.71
C THR A 42 1.80 2.31 -6.17
N GLU A 43 1.55 1.00 -6.23
CA GLU A 43 0.31 0.43 -5.68
C GLU A 43 0.30 0.50 -4.15
N LEU A 44 1.41 0.19 -3.48
CA LEU A 44 1.52 0.31 -2.03
C LEU A 44 1.36 1.77 -1.56
N LEU A 45 1.92 2.75 -2.27
CA LEU A 45 1.77 4.17 -1.93
C LEU A 45 0.32 4.68 -1.97
N LYS A 46 -0.62 3.94 -2.57
CA LYS A 46 -2.04 4.27 -2.49
C LYS A 46 -2.61 4.04 -1.09
N GLN A 47 -2.09 3.04 -0.38
CA GLN A 47 -2.58 2.64 0.94
C GLN A 47 -1.63 3.04 2.07
N TYR A 48 -0.36 3.30 1.77
CA TYR A 48 0.68 3.61 2.75
C TYR A 48 1.29 4.99 2.51
N GLN A 49 1.77 5.64 3.57
CA GLN A 49 2.31 7.00 3.48
C GLN A 49 3.65 7.04 2.72
N SER A 50 4.50 6.03 2.94
CA SER A 50 5.80 5.90 2.29
C SER A 50 6.09 4.43 1.97
N VAL A 51 6.83 4.19 0.89
CA VAL A 51 7.24 2.86 0.46
C VAL A 51 8.60 2.99 -0.22
N GLU A 52 9.58 2.22 0.24
CA GLU A 52 10.91 2.17 -0.34
C GLU A 52 11.36 0.73 -0.54
N TYR A 53 12.00 0.44 -1.67
CA TYR A 53 12.63 -0.85 -1.88
C TYR A 53 14.08 -0.83 -1.37
N VAL A 54 14.37 -1.65 -0.38
CA VAL A 54 15.72 -1.81 0.17
C VAL A 54 16.37 -3.04 -0.47
N LYS A 55 17.45 -2.81 -1.21
CA LYS A 55 18.24 -3.89 -1.80
C LYS A 55 18.90 -4.71 -0.68
N GLY A 56 18.71 -6.02 -0.72
CA GLY A 56 19.39 -6.94 0.19
C GLY A 56 20.91 -6.90 0.04
N ASN A 57 21.61 -7.21 1.12
CA ASN A 57 23.07 -7.36 1.16
C ASN A 57 23.43 -8.81 1.51
N ARG A 58 24.70 -9.12 1.78
CA ARG A 58 25.14 -10.49 2.13
C ARG A 58 24.51 -11.04 3.41
N SER A 59 24.04 -10.18 4.30
CA SER A 59 23.48 -10.56 5.61
C SER A 59 21.96 -10.37 5.70
N ASN A 60 21.36 -9.60 4.77
CA ASN A 60 19.97 -9.19 4.83
C ASN A 60 19.26 -9.44 3.50
N LYS A 61 18.09 -10.07 3.55
CA LYS A 61 17.20 -10.23 2.38
C LYS A 61 16.70 -8.87 1.89
N ALA A 62 16.41 -8.79 0.58
CA ALA A 62 15.74 -7.62 0.02
C ALA A 62 14.31 -7.51 0.56
N HIS A 63 13.87 -6.30 0.84
CA HIS A 63 12.57 -6.03 1.45
C HIS A 63 12.03 -4.67 1.01
N PHE A 64 10.75 -4.45 1.24
CA PHE A 64 10.10 -3.15 1.15
C PHE A 64 9.96 -2.56 2.55
N GLN A 65 10.47 -1.35 2.72
CA GLN A 65 10.23 -0.53 3.90
C GLN A 65 8.94 0.24 3.68
N ILE A 66 7.89 -0.10 4.42
CA ILE A 66 6.57 0.50 4.32
C ILE A 66 6.32 1.38 5.55
N GLY A 67 5.92 2.63 5.33
CA GLY A 67 5.50 3.55 6.37
C GLY A 67 4.14 3.19 6.97
N SER A 68 3.56 4.12 7.72
CA SER A 68 2.22 3.93 8.30
C SER A 68 1.17 3.79 7.19
N LYS A 69 0.12 3.00 7.45
CA LYS A 69 -1.09 3.02 6.62
C LYS A 69 -1.58 4.47 6.55
N ARG A 70 -1.96 4.92 5.36
CA ARG A 70 -2.72 6.15 5.22
C ARG A 70 -4.03 5.90 5.93
N SER A 71 -4.31 6.64 6.99
CA SER A 71 -5.65 6.72 7.54
C SER A 71 -6.56 7.14 6.39
N GLN A 72 -7.33 6.21 5.83
CA GLN A 72 -8.51 6.53 5.04
C GLN A 72 -9.59 7.01 6.03
N GLU A 73 -9.32 8.12 6.71
CA GLU A 73 -10.34 8.83 7.46
C GLU A 73 -10.55 10.18 6.78
N ILE A 74 -11.82 10.61 6.77
CA ILE A 74 -12.45 11.75 6.08
C ILE A 74 -13.03 11.33 4.70
N SER A 75 -14.34 11.33 4.41
CA SER A 75 -15.52 11.84 5.12
C SER A 75 -16.80 11.30 4.46
N GLN A 76 -17.65 10.58 5.19
CA GLN A 76 -19.10 10.61 4.93
C GLN A 76 -19.90 10.89 6.21
N ALA A 77 -19.38 10.50 7.38
CA ALA A 77 -20.02 10.82 8.66
C ALA A 77 -19.94 12.31 9.04
N ASP A 78 -18.84 13.01 8.73
CA ASP A 78 -18.66 14.43 9.12
C ASP A 78 -19.33 15.45 8.17
N MET A 79 -19.88 15.03 7.02
CA MET A 79 -20.62 15.95 6.12
C MET A 79 -22.09 16.10 6.49
N ILE A 80 -22.63 15.29 7.41
CA ILE A 80 -24.08 15.29 7.73
C ILE A 80 -24.40 16.25 8.90
N GLU A 81 -23.47 16.54 9.80
CA GLU A 81 -23.82 17.24 11.05
C GLU A 81 -23.86 18.78 10.95
N LYS A 82 -23.36 19.38 9.85
CA LYS A 82 -23.32 20.86 9.71
C LYS A 82 -24.46 21.49 8.91
N VAL A 83 -25.35 20.71 8.29
CA VAL A 83 -26.42 21.27 7.46
C VAL A 83 -27.75 21.38 8.22
N THR A 84 -28.00 20.54 9.22
CA THR A 84 -29.33 20.44 9.84
C THR A 84 -29.62 21.50 10.91
N THR A 85 -28.60 22.12 11.51
CA THR A 85 -28.79 23.07 12.63
C THR A 85 -29.08 24.51 12.19
N LYS A 86 -29.02 24.82 10.88
CA LYS A 86 -29.25 26.18 10.36
C LYS A 86 -30.68 26.46 9.90
N LEU A 87 -31.56 25.45 9.86
CA LEU A 87 -32.93 25.59 9.37
C LEU A 87 -33.98 25.85 10.46
N THR A 88 -33.60 25.88 11.74
CA THR A 88 -34.53 26.08 12.88
C THR A 88 -34.59 27.51 13.42
N LEU A 89 -34.07 28.51 12.70
CA LEU A 89 -34.03 29.91 13.16
C LEU A 89 -34.55 30.93 12.14
N ILE A 90 -35.52 30.55 11.31
CA ILE A 90 -36.32 31.52 10.54
C ILE A 90 -37.79 31.11 10.64
N THR A 91 -38.39 31.39 11.80
CA THR A 91 -39.83 31.63 11.98
C THR A 91 -40.01 33.10 12.32
#